data_AF-A0A3D1DLF3-F1
#
_entry.id   AF-A0A3D1DLF3-F1
#
_cell.length_a   1.000
_cell.length_b   1.000
_cell.length_c   1.000
_cell.angle_alpha   90.00
_cell.angle_beta   90.00
_cell.angle_gamma   90.00
#
_symmetry.space_group_name_H-M   'P 1'
#
loop_
_entity.id
_entity.type
_entity.pdbx_description
1 polymer ?
#
loop_
_entity_poly.entity_id
_entity_poly.type
_entity_poly.pdbx_seq_one_letter_code
_entity_poly.pdbx_strand_id
1 'polypeptide(L)'
;MPWFRLFLIAAYLLLLVHHGREGSKNTRSLSDYLVAGRSLGGVVIAFSFYATFVSTNSFIGQAGESWEAGLAWWLKVGIYGPLCWLSWLVVAPRFYRRSREYQSLTVADFLGTRYRSVAVRRITAVVILLASGLYLIAIYKGSSVALSQFLGLTYTVSAIAVFAVVTAYTLL
;
A
#
# COMPACT_ATOMS: atom_id res chain seq x y z
N MET A 1 2.23 -30.24 10.83
CA MET A 1 3.27 -29.97 9.80
C MET A 1 3.71 -28.49 9.83
N PRO A 2 4.44 -28.05 10.88
CA PRO A 2 4.94 -26.67 10.98
C PRO A 2 5.98 -26.34 9.89
N TRP A 3 6.78 -27.33 9.48
CA TRP A 3 7.83 -27.18 8.46
C TRP A 3 7.33 -26.70 7.10
N PHE A 4 6.16 -27.17 6.66
CA PHE A 4 5.56 -26.72 5.39
C PHE A 4 5.17 -25.24 5.43
N ARG A 5 4.57 -24.78 6.54
CA ARG A 5 4.19 -23.38 6.75
C ARG A 5 5.42 -22.46 6.75
N LEU A 6 6.49 -22.88 7.43
CA LEU A 6 7.75 -22.16 7.48
C LEU A 6 8.43 -22.09 6.11
N PHE A 7 8.42 -23.20 5.36
CA PHE A 7 8.93 -23.23 3.99
C PHE A 7 8.23 -22.22 3.08
N LEU A 8 6.89 -22.16 3.12
CA LEU A 8 6.12 -21.19 2.32
C LEU A 8 6.49 -19.73 2.66
N ILE A 9 6.61 -19.41 3.94
CA ILE A 9 7.01 -18.07 4.38
C ILE A 9 8.44 -17.77 3.91
N ALA A 10 9.38 -18.70 4.12
CA ALA A 10 10.77 -18.50 3.72
C ALA A 10 10.89 -18.27 2.20
N ALA A 11 10.20 -19.07 1.39
CA ALA A 11 10.17 -18.90 -0.06
C ALA A 11 9.61 -17.53 -0.46
N TYR A 12 8.51 -17.10 0.16
CA TYR A 12 7.92 -15.77 -0.06
C TYR A 12 8.87 -14.63 0.31
N LEU A 13 9.53 -14.71 1.48
CA LEU A 13 10.49 -13.69 1.92
C LEU A 13 11.71 -13.62 1.01
N LEU A 14 12.20 -14.75 0.52
CA LEU A 14 13.30 -14.79 -0.44
C LEU A 14 12.93 -14.09 -1.76
N LEU A 15 11.70 -14.29 -2.25
CA LEU A 15 11.21 -13.57 -3.42
C LEU A 15 11.13 -12.06 -3.18
N LEU A 16 10.64 -11.63 -2.01
CA LEU A 16 10.61 -10.20 -1.65
C LEU A 16 12.00 -9.58 -1.61
N VAL A 17 12.96 -10.25 -0.98
CA VAL A 17 14.35 -9.76 -0.89
C VAL A 17 15.00 -9.73 -2.27
N HIS A 18 14.75 -10.73 -3.11
CA HIS A 18 15.25 -10.78 -4.48
C HIS A 18 14.74 -9.58 -5.30
N HIS A 19 13.42 -9.34 -5.28
CA HIS A 19 12.83 -8.21 -6.00
C HIS A 19 13.22 -6.84 -5.41
N GLY A 20 13.33 -6.72 -4.09
CA GLY A 20 13.79 -5.50 -3.43
C GLY A 20 15.20 -5.11 -3.87
N ARG A 21 16.14 -6.07 -3.87
CA ARG A 21 17.50 -5.84 -4.35
C ARG A 21 17.56 -5.47 -5.82
N GLU A 22 16.76 -6.12 -6.67
CA GLU A 22 16.73 -5.82 -8.09
C GLU A 22 16.15 -4.42 -8.37
N GLY A 23 15.13 -4.01 -7.62
CA GLY A 23 14.59 -2.64 -7.68
C GLY A 23 15.58 -1.59 -7.18
N SER A 24 16.28 -1.88 -6.08
CA SER A 24 17.27 -0.98 -5.46
C SER A 24 18.43 -0.67 -6.41
N LYS A 25 18.96 -1.66 -7.14
CA LYS A 25 20.00 -1.45 -8.18
C LYS A 25 19.60 -0.45 -9.26
N ASN A 26 18.31 -0.38 -9.58
CA ASN A 26 17.77 0.48 -10.64
C ASN A 26 17.36 1.87 -10.12
N THR A 27 17.48 2.12 -8.82
CA THR A 27 17.06 3.37 -8.18
C THR A 27 18.27 4.29 -8.00
N ARG A 28 18.36 5.37 -8.78
CA ARG A 28 19.48 6.35 -8.70
C ARG A 28 19.04 7.75 -8.26
N SER A 29 17.75 8.04 -8.30
CA SER A 29 17.19 9.33 -7.93
C SER A 29 15.90 9.19 -7.13
N LEU A 30 15.46 10.29 -6.50
CA LEU A 30 14.18 10.32 -5.77
C LEU A 30 12.97 10.09 -6.70
N SER A 31 13.09 10.47 -7.97
CA SER A 31 12.06 10.20 -8.98
C SER A 31 11.98 8.71 -9.32
N ASP A 32 13.13 8.02 -9.36
CA ASP A 32 13.16 6.56 -9.54
C ASP A 32 12.52 5.86 -8.35
N TYR A 33 12.80 6.32 -7.14
CA TYR A 33 12.26 5.73 -5.93
C TYR A 33 10.75 5.96 -5.77
N LEU A 34 10.27 7.20 -5.95
CA LEU A 34 8.87 7.54 -5.66
C LEU A 34 7.89 7.24 -6.80
N VAL A 35 8.37 7.29 -8.05
CA VAL A 35 7.50 7.16 -9.24
C VAL A 35 8.10 6.26 -10.32
N ALA A 36 9.10 5.44 -10.00
CA ALA A 36 9.75 4.51 -10.93
C ALA A 36 10.26 5.19 -12.22
N GLY A 37 10.76 6.43 -12.10
CA GLY A 37 11.24 7.23 -13.24
C GLY A 37 10.12 7.55 -14.24
N ARG A 38 8.86 7.30 -13.87
CA ARG A 38 7.66 7.44 -14.71
C ARG A 38 7.72 6.60 -16.00
N SER A 39 8.43 5.48 -15.94
CA SER A 39 8.69 4.55 -17.05
C SER A 39 7.70 3.38 -17.12
N LEU A 40 6.94 3.13 -16.04
CA LEU A 40 6.01 2.01 -15.95
C LEU A 40 4.80 2.19 -16.87
N GLY A 41 4.44 1.12 -17.59
CA GLY A 41 3.22 1.07 -18.39
C GLY A 41 1.95 0.98 -17.54
N GLY A 42 0.81 1.37 -18.12
CA GLY A 42 -0.47 1.44 -17.40
C GLY A 42 -0.93 0.13 -16.75
N VAL A 43 -0.65 -1.01 -17.38
CA VAL A 43 -0.98 -2.34 -16.83
C VAL A 43 -0.21 -2.62 -15.54
N VAL A 44 1.09 -2.31 -15.51
CA VAL A 44 1.94 -2.51 -14.33
C VAL A 44 1.48 -1.61 -13.18
N ILE A 45 1.12 -0.36 -13.49
CA ILE A 45 0.56 0.58 -12.52
C ILE A 45 -0.76 0.06 -11.96
N ALA A 46 -1.64 -0.51 -12.79
CA ALA A 46 -2.92 -1.08 -12.34
C ALA A 46 -2.71 -2.26 -11.38
N PHE A 47 -1.80 -3.19 -11.69
CA PHE A 47 -1.46 -4.28 -10.79
C PHE A 47 -0.84 -3.79 -9.48
N SER A 48 0.07 -2.81 -9.53
CA SER A 48 0.68 -2.22 -8.34
C SER A 48 -0.37 -1.54 -7.45
N PHE A 49 -1.31 -0.80 -8.05
CA PHE A 49 -2.43 -0.19 -7.33
C PHE A 49 -3.30 -1.25 -6.67
N TYR A 50 -3.68 -2.30 -7.41
CA TYR A 50 -4.49 -3.39 -6.89
C TYR A 50 -3.79 -4.11 -5.73
N ALA A 51 -2.50 -4.41 -5.87
CA ALA A 51 -1.69 -5.01 -4.81
C ALA A 51 -1.63 -4.15 -3.55
N THR A 52 -1.62 -2.81 -3.70
CA THR A 52 -1.66 -1.88 -2.56
C THR A 52 -3.05 -1.81 -1.93
N PHE A 53 -4.11 -1.91 -2.73
CA PHE A 53 -5.50 -1.92 -2.26
C PHE A 53 -5.84 -3.19 -1.48
N VAL A 54 -5.30 -4.33 -1.91
CA VAL A 54 -5.50 -5.61 -1.24
C VAL A 54 -4.56 -5.71 -0.04
N SER A 55 -5.09 -5.41 1.14
CA SER A 55 -4.34 -5.48 2.39
C SER A 55 -5.06 -6.32 3.44
N THR A 56 -4.45 -6.42 4.63
CA THR A 56 -5.04 -7.06 5.81
C THR A 56 -6.43 -6.52 6.14
N ASN A 57 -6.70 -5.23 5.86
CA ASN A 57 -8.04 -4.66 6.00
C ASN A 57 -9.05 -5.34 5.06
N SER A 58 -8.63 -5.65 3.83
CA SER A 58 -9.49 -6.30 2.83
C SER A 58 -9.77 -7.76 3.17
N PHE A 59 -8.77 -8.50 3.66
CA PHE A 59 -8.95 -9.93 3.98
C PHE A 59 -9.58 -10.20 5.34
N ILE A 60 -9.24 -9.42 6.37
CA ILE A 60 -9.72 -9.65 7.74
C ILE A 60 -10.86 -8.70 8.07
N GLY A 61 -10.66 -7.41 7.81
CA GLY A 61 -11.64 -6.37 8.13
C GLY A 61 -12.93 -6.53 7.32
N GLN A 62 -12.84 -6.47 5.99
CA GLN A 62 -14.01 -6.57 5.13
C GLN A 62 -14.68 -7.95 5.20
N ALA A 63 -13.91 -9.03 5.39
CA ALA A 63 -14.50 -10.35 5.60
C ALA A 63 -15.35 -10.40 6.88
N GLY A 64 -14.82 -9.87 8.00
CA GLY A 64 -15.58 -9.75 9.26
C GLY A 64 -16.83 -8.89 9.10
N GLU A 65 -16.70 -7.71 8.47
CA GLU A 65 -17.86 -6.85 8.19
C GLU A 65 -18.90 -7.54 7.31
N SER A 66 -18.47 -8.32 6.30
CA SER A 66 -19.39 -9.04 5.41
C SER A 66 -20.11 -10.17 6.12
N TRP A 67 -19.47 -10.80 7.11
CA TRP A 67 -20.08 -11.83 7.94
C TRP A 67 -21.21 -11.24 8.81
N GLU A 68 -20.98 -10.07 9.40
CA GLU A 68 -21.98 -9.40 10.23
C GLU A 68 -23.12 -8.77 9.41
N ALA A 69 -22.79 -8.10 8.31
CA ALA A 69 -23.77 -7.40 7.47
C ALA A 69 -24.50 -8.32 6.47
N GLY A 70 -23.99 -9.55 6.25
CA GLY A 70 -24.52 -10.49 5.27
C GLY A 70 -24.56 -9.90 3.85
N LEU A 71 -25.64 -10.18 3.12
CA LEU A 71 -25.81 -9.70 1.73
C LEU A 71 -25.82 -8.17 1.60
N ALA A 72 -26.13 -7.42 2.65
CA ALA A 72 -26.11 -5.96 2.60
C ALA A 72 -24.70 -5.39 2.33
N TRP A 73 -23.64 -6.17 2.62
CA TRP A 73 -22.27 -5.80 2.29
C TRP A 73 -22.07 -5.56 0.78
N TRP A 74 -22.82 -6.25 -0.09
CA TRP A 74 -22.75 -6.05 -1.54
C TRP A 74 -23.16 -4.64 -1.99
N LEU A 75 -23.96 -3.92 -1.20
CA LEU A 75 -24.27 -2.51 -1.48
C LEU A 75 -23.00 -1.65 -1.47
N LYS A 76 -22.04 -1.95 -0.58
CA LYS A 76 -20.73 -1.26 -0.56
C LYS A 76 -19.99 -1.48 -1.87
N VAL A 77 -19.96 -2.71 -2.37
CA VAL A 77 -19.32 -3.04 -3.66
C VAL A 77 -20.02 -2.31 -4.81
N GLY A 78 -21.35 -2.33 -4.82
CA GLY A 78 -22.16 -1.65 -5.83
C GLY A 78 -22.01 -0.13 -5.86
N ILE A 79 -21.61 0.49 -4.74
CA ILE A 79 -21.36 1.93 -4.66
C ILE A 79 -19.88 2.26 -4.92
N TYR A 80 -18.97 1.66 -4.16
CA TYR A 80 -17.55 2.00 -4.21
C TYR A 80 -16.85 1.48 -5.46
N GLY A 81 -17.29 0.34 -6.02
CA GLY A 81 -16.73 -0.21 -7.25
C GLY A 81 -16.85 0.76 -8.43
N PRO A 82 -18.08 1.19 -8.80
CA PRO A 82 -18.28 2.17 -9.85
C PRO A 82 -17.64 3.52 -9.58
N LEU A 83 -17.65 4.00 -8.32
CA LEU A 83 -16.97 5.26 -7.96
C LEU A 83 -15.46 5.16 -8.15
N CYS A 84 -14.84 4.03 -7.77
CA CYS A 84 -13.43 3.78 -7.98
C CYS A 84 -13.11 3.76 -9.49
N TRP A 85 -13.92 3.04 -10.28
CA TRP A 85 -13.79 3.00 -11.74
C TRP A 85 -13.89 4.39 -12.37
N LEU A 86 -14.89 5.18 -11.97
CA LEU A 86 -15.08 6.54 -12.45
C LEU A 86 -13.91 7.45 -12.07
N SER A 87 -13.34 7.29 -10.87
CA SER A 87 -12.16 8.05 -10.45
C SER A 87 -10.95 7.77 -11.34
N TRP A 88 -10.76 6.52 -11.77
CA TRP A 88 -9.70 6.12 -12.68
C TRP A 88 -9.89 6.63 -14.11
N LEU A 89 -11.13 6.74 -14.59
CA LEU A 89 -11.40 7.29 -15.92
C LEU A 89 -11.35 8.81 -15.98
N VAL A 90 -11.85 9.49 -14.93
CA VAL A 90 -12.07 10.95 -14.96
C VAL A 90 -10.94 11.69 -14.26
N VAL A 91 -10.53 11.24 -13.07
CA VAL A 91 -9.59 11.97 -12.21
C VAL A 91 -8.16 11.59 -12.54
N ALA A 92 -7.85 10.29 -12.63
CA ALA A 92 -6.48 9.81 -12.80
C ALA A 92 -5.76 10.37 -14.04
N PRO A 93 -6.36 10.46 -15.25
CA PRO A 93 -5.65 10.96 -16.43
C PRO A 93 -5.32 12.45 -16.32
N ARG A 94 -6.24 13.24 -15.73
CA ARG A 94 -6.02 14.67 -15.47
C ARG A 94 -4.94 14.88 -14.43
N PHE A 95 -5.00 14.13 -13.33
CA PHE A 95 -4.01 14.19 -12.28
C PHE A 95 -2.61 13.81 -12.78
N TYR A 96 -2.52 12.71 -13.55
CA TYR A 96 -1.28 12.24 -14.16
C TYR A 96 -0.65 13.25 -15.11
N ARG A 97 -1.44 13.89 -15.99
CA ARG A 97 -0.91 14.92 -16.88
C ARG A 97 -0.38 16.13 -16.10
N ARG A 98 -1.15 16.61 -15.12
CA ARG A 98 -0.76 17.77 -14.30
C ARG A 98 0.42 17.48 -13.37
N SER A 99 0.54 16.28 -12.83
CA SER A 99 1.71 15.90 -12.01
C SER A 99 2.99 15.87 -12.85
N ARG A 100 2.88 15.55 -14.15
CA ARG A 100 3.98 15.69 -15.10
C ARG A 100 4.33 17.14 -15.39
N GLU A 101 3.34 17.99 -15.65
CA GLU A 101 3.56 19.44 -15.85
C GLU A 101 4.28 20.08 -14.65
N TYR A 102 3.86 19.75 -13.41
CA TYR A 102 4.43 20.32 -12.20
C TYR A 102 5.70 19.62 -11.70
N GLN A 103 6.13 18.53 -12.35
CA GLN A 103 7.22 17.67 -11.88
C GLN A 103 7.04 17.20 -10.42
N SER A 104 5.79 17.12 -9.95
CA SER A 104 5.51 16.75 -8.57
C SER A 104 5.67 15.26 -8.34
N LEU A 105 6.31 14.95 -7.20
CA LEU A 105 6.58 13.57 -6.77
C LEU A 105 5.59 13.08 -5.71
N THR A 106 4.93 13.99 -4.99
CA THR A 106 3.94 13.66 -3.95
C THR A 106 2.65 14.44 -4.14
N VAL A 107 1.56 13.96 -3.54
CA VAL A 107 0.27 14.68 -3.56
C VAL A 107 0.38 16.02 -2.83
N ALA A 108 1.13 16.07 -1.72
CA ALA A 108 1.39 17.32 -1.00
C ALA A 108 2.14 18.34 -1.87
N ASP A 109 3.15 17.89 -2.60
CA ASP A 109 3.87 18.76 -3.53
C ASP A 109 2.98 19.24 -4.69
N PHE A 110 2.19 18.33 -5.26
CA PHE A 110 1.22 18.65 -6.30
C PHE A 110 0.25 19.75 -5.89
N LEU A 111 -0.37 19.62 -4.71
CA LEU A 111 -1.30 20.63 -4.20
C LEU A 111 -0.58 21.94 -3.86
N GLY A 112 0.60 21.86 -3.25
CA GLY A 112 1.45 23.02 -2.97
C GLY A 112 1.75 23.84 -4.22
N THR A 113 2.14 23.17 -5.31
CA THR A 113 2.44 23.82 -6.60
C THR A 113 1.18 24.32 -7.29
N ARG A 114 0.10 23.54 -7.28
CA ARG A 114 -1.19 23.91 -7.88
C ARG A 114 -1.81 25.17 -7.27
N TYR A 115 -1.66 25.35 -5.95
CA TYR A 115 -2.19 26.51 -5.21
C TYR A 115 -1.12 27.55 -4.88
N ARG A 116 0.14 27.33 -5.29
CA ARG A 116 1.29 28.20 -4.98
C ARG A 116 1.41 28.53 -3.48
N SER A 117 1.13 27.55 -2.62
CA SER A 117 1.04 27.75 -1.16
C SER A 117 1.84 26.71 -0.39
N VAL A 118 2.83 27.18 0.36
CA VAL A 118 3.64 26.36 1.28
C VAL A 118 2.78 25.83 2.43
N ALA A 119 1.79 26.61 2.89
CA ALA A 119 0.88 26.19 3.95
C ALA A 119 0.04 24.97 3.50
N VAL A 120 -0.52 25.02 2.29
CA VAL A 120 -1.27 23.89 1.71
C VAL A 120 -0.38 22.65 1.62
N ARG A 121 0.85 22.78 1.10
CA ARG A 121 1.81 21.67 1.02
C ARG A 121 2.04 21.02 2.40
N ARG A 122 2.30 21.83 3.43
CA ARG A 122 2.59 21.33 4.80
C ARG A 122 1.37 20.65 5.42
N ILE A 123 0.19 21.26 5.31
CA ILE A 123 -1.05 20.68 5.85
C ILE A 123 -1.34 19.34 5.17
N THR A 124 -1.26 19.28 3.83
CA THR A 124 -1.45 18.02 3.10
C THR A 124 -0.44 16.96 3.52
N ALA A 125 0.84 17.32 3.65
CA ALA A 125 1.88 16.38 4.09
C ALA A 125 1.58 15.81 5.49
N VAL A 126 1.19 16.66 6.45
CA VAL A 126 0.83 16.24 7.81
C VAL A 126 -0.39 15.33 7.80
N VAL A 127 -1.44 15.69 7.07
CA VAL A 127 -2.66 14.87 6.96
C VAL A 127 -2.34 13.49 6.38
N ILE A 128 -1.54 13.42 5.32
CA ILE A 128 -1.12 12.14 4.72
C ILE A 128 -0.30 11.32 5.71
N LEU A 129 0.69 11.93 6.38
CA LEU A 129 1.53 11.22 7.36
C LEU A 129 0.71 10.63 8.51
N LEU A 130 -0.23 11.41 9.06
CA LEU A 130 -1.10 10.95 10.13
C LEU A 130 -2.04 9.84 9.67
N ALA A 131 -2.70 10.02 8.52
CA ALA A 131 -3.59 9.00 7.96
C ALA A 131 -2.84 7.69 7.65
N SER A 132 -1.66 7.78 7.03
CA SER A 132 -0.81 6.62 6.76
C SER A 132 -0.30 5.96 8.05
N GLY A 133 0.06 6.73 9.07
CA GLY A 133 0.48 6.19 10.37
C GLY A 133 -0.64 5.38 11.04
N LEU A 134 -1.85 5.93 11.11
CA LEU A 134 -3.02 5.24 11.65
C LEU A 134 -3.36 3.97 10.84
N TYR A 135 -3.27 4.07 9.51
CA TYR A 135 -3.49 2.94 8.63
C TYR A 135 -2.47 1.81 8.85
N LEU A 136 -1.18 2.15 9.00
CA LEU A 136 -0.13 1.17 9.28
C LEU A 136 -0.38 0.44 10.60
N ILE A 137 -0.84 1.12 11.65
CA ILE A 137 -1.19 0.48 12.93
C ILE A 137 -2.21 -0.65 12.71
N ALA A 138 -3.27 -0.39 11.93
CA ALA A 138 -4.30 -1.38 11.63
C ALA A 138 -3.73 -2.57 10.84
N ILE A 139 -2.90 -2.30 9.82
CA ILE A 139 -2.24 -3.35 9.02
C ILE A 139 -1.31 -4.20 9.88
N TYR A 140 -0.44 -3.58 10.68
CA TYR A 140 0.51 -4.31 11.53
C TYR A 140 -0.22 -5.19 12.53
N LYS A 141 -1.27 -4.67 13.18
CA LYS A 141 -2.09 -5.45 14.11
C LYS A 141 -2.70 -6.68 13.42
N GLY A 142 -3.40 -6.49 12.31
CA GLY A 142 -4.05 -7.61 11.63
C GLY A 142 -3.07 -8.64 11.06
N SER A 143 -1.92 -8.18 10.54
CA SER A 143 -0.88 -9.08 10.00
C SER A 143 -0.22 -9.90 11.11
N SER A 144 -0.02 -9.28 12.28
CA SER A 144 0.52 -9.97 13.47
C SER A 144 -0.44 -11.02 14.01
N VAL A 145 -1.74 -10.72 14.04
CA VAL A 145 -2.79 -11.69 14.42
C VAL A 145 -2.82 -12.85 13.43
N ALA A 146 -2.85 -12.57 12.13
CA ALA A 146 -2.85 -13.60 11.10
C ALA A 146 -1.62 -14.51 11.21
N LEU A 147 -0.42 -13.93 11.37
CA LEU A 147 0.81 -14.69 11.53
C LEU A 147 0.81 -15.53 12.81
N SER A 148 0.33 -14.98 13.94
CA SER A 148 0.24 -15.70 15.20
C SER A 148 -0.67 -16.93 15.10
N GLN A 149 -1.81 -16.82 14.41
CA GLN A 149 -2.73 -17.92 14.19
C GLN A 149 -2.17 -18.97 13.22
N PHE A 150 -1.46 -18.51 12.18
CA PHE A 150 -0.89 -19.40 11.17
C PHE A 150 0.28 -20.23 11.71
N LEU A 151 1.15 -19.63 12.53
CA LEU A 151 2.34 -20.31 13.09
C LEU A 151 2.15 -20.83 14.52
N GLY A 152 1.07 -20.45 15.21
CA GLY A 152 0.85 -20.81 16.62
C GLY A 152 1.78 -20.07 17.58
N LEU A 153 2.27 -18.88 17.20
CA LEU A 153 3.16 -18.06 18.00
C LEU A 153 2.37 -17.10 18.89
N THR A 154 3.01 -16.52 19.90
CA THR A 154 2.39 -15.41 20.65
C THR A 154 2.26 -14.18 19.75
N TYR A 155 1.28 -13.32 20.04
CA TYR A 155 1.07 -12.07 19.31
C TYR A 155 2.33 -11.20 19.31
N THR A 156 2.99 -11.06 20.46
CA THR A 156 4.19 -10.21 20.60
C THR A 156 5.33 -10.67 19.69
N VAL A 157 5.61 -11.97 19.63
CA VAL A 157 6.65 -12.53 18.75
C VAL A 157 6.28 -12.28 17.28
N SER A 158 5.01 -12.49 16.93
CA SER A 158 4.51 -12.27 15.57
C SER A 158 4.59 -10.80 15.16
N ALA A 159 4.27 -9.87 16.06
CA ALA A 159 4.33 -8.44 15.81
C ALA A 159 5.77 -7.95 15.59
N ILE A 160 6.71 -8.41 16.42
CA ILE A 160 8.13 -8.10 16.25
C ILE A 160 8.64 -8.66 14.93
N ALA A 161 8.28 -9.90 14.58
CA ALA A 161 8.70 -10.52 13.33
C ALA A 161 8.17 -9.78 12.10
N VAL A 162 6.87 -9.43 12.06
CA VAL A 162 6.27 -8.66 10.96
C VAL A 162 6.96 -7.30 10.83
N PHE A 163 7.15 -6.58 11.94
CA PHE A 163 7.83 -5.29 11.93
C PHE A 163 9.26 -5.37 11.41
N ALA A 164 10.05 -6.35 11.90
CA ALA A 164 11.44 -6.54 11.50
C ALA A 164 11.54 -6.87 10.00
N VAL A 165 10.72 -7.81 9.51
CA VAL A 165 10.73 -8.21 8.10
C VAL A 165 10.33 -7.06 7.19
N VAL A 166 9.22 -6.37 7.49
CA VAL A 166 8.73 -5.25 6.67
C VAL A 166 9.74 -4.13 6.60
N THR A 167 10.30 -3.75 7.74
CA THR A 167 11.35 -2.73 7.79
C THR A 167 12.59 -3.16 7.02
N ALA A 168 13.03 -4.41 7.17
CA ALA A 168 14.23 -4.91 6.50
C ALA A 168 14.10 -4.82 4.97
N TYR A 169 13.03 -5.36 4.37
CA TYR A 169 12.92 -5.34 2.91
C TYR A 169 12.61 -3.95 2.34
N THR A 170 11.99 -3.06 3.14
CA THR A 170 11.71 -1.68 2.72
C THR A 170 12.97 -0.81 2.70
N LEU A 171 13.97 -1.16 3.52
CA LEU A 171 15.25 -0.45 3.59
C LEU A 171 16.33 -1.00 2.64
N LEU A 172 16.06 -2.09 1.92
CA LEU A 172 16.96 -2.67 0.90
C LEU A 172 16.91 -1.87 -0.40
#